data_AF-A0AB36HVY5-F1
#
_entry.id   AF-A0AB36HVY5-F1
#
_cell.length_a   1.000
_cell.length_b   1.000
_cell.length_c   1.000
_cell.angle_alpha   90.00
_cell.angle_beta   90.00
_cell.angle_gamma   90.00
#
_symmetry.space_group_name_H-M   'P 1'
#
loop_
_entity.id
_entity.type
_entity.pdbx_description
1 polymer ?
#
loop_
_entity_poly.entity_id
_entity_poly.type
_entity_poly.pdbx_seq_one_letter_code
_entity_poly.pdbx_strand_id
1 'polypeptide(L)' 'MFGFQGDETAEAVARKKGYLRDAQKHWKFLTHYDLSTIRTKGQFCNMIKVRASLSEEQATKDVDAWMAGKVF' A
#
# COMPACT_ATOMS: atom_id res chain seq x y z
N MET A 1 -3.11 2.28 6.49
CA MET A 1 -2.02 1.94 5.51
C MET A 1 -0.67 1.84 6.23
N PHE A 2 0.39 1.45 5.53
CA PHE A 2 1.66 0.93 6.03
C PHE A 2 2.38 1.76 7.08
N GLY A 3 2.19 3.08 7.08
CA GLY A 3 2.78 3.91 8.11
C GLY A 3 2.11 3.71 9.48
N PHE A 4 2.94 3.68 10.53
CA PHE A 4 2.52 3.44 11.91
C PHE A 4 2.05 4.71 12.62
N GLN A 5 1.04 4.58 13.49
CA GLN A 5 0.64 5.58 14.49
C GLN A 5 1.01 5.08 15.89
N GLY A 6 1.21 5.99 16.86
CA GLY A 6 1.72 5.66 18.20
C GLY A 6 0.83 4.72 19.02
N ASP A 7 -0.47 4.70 18.72
CA ASP A 7 -1.48 3.95 19.49
C ASP A 7 -1.89 2.61 18.86
N GLU A 8 -1.11 2.11 17.89
CA GLU A 8 -1.40 0.83 17.24
C GLU A 8 -0.92 -0.37 18.05
N THR A 9 -1.74 -1.43 18.11
CA THR A 9 -1.31 -2.68 18.73
C THR A 9 -0.15 -3.32 17.96
N ALA A 10 0.66 -4.12 18.65
CA ALA A 10 1.79 -4.82 18.03
C ALA A 10 1.32 -5.73 16.87
N GLU A 11 0.13 -6.33 16.99
CA GLU A 11 -0.48 -7.16 15.94
C GLU A 11 -0.86 -6.33 14.71
N ALA A 12 -1.43 -5.14 14.89
CA ALA A 12 -1.75 -4.23 13.79
C ALA A 12 -0.48 -3.79 13.04
N VAL A 13 0.57 -3.44 13.79
CA VAL A 13 1.88 -3.09 13.24
C VAL A 13 2.49 -4.26 12.46
N ALA A 14 2.47 -5.48 13.02
CA ALA A 14 2.97 -6.68 12.37
C ALA A 14 2.22 -6.99 11.07
N ARG A 15 0.89 -6.88 11.08
CA ARG A 15 0.03 -7.07 9.90
C ARG A 15 0.34 -6.05 8.81
N LYS A 16 0.46 -4.77 9.16
CA LYS A 16 0.85 -3.71 8.21
C LYS A 16 2.23 -3.93 7.60
N LYS A 17 3.22 -4.39 8.37
CA LYS A 17 4.54 -4.79 7.85
C LYS A 17 4.44 -5.95 6.87
N GLY A 18 3.59 -6.93 7.16
CA GLY A 18 3.28 -8.04 6.24
C GLY A 18 2.70 -7.52 4.92
N TYR A 19 1.70 -6.64 4.99
CA TYR A 19 1.10 -6.03 3.80
C TYR A 19 2.08 -5.16 3.01
N LEU A 20 3.00 -4.45 3.67
CA LEU A 20 4.04 -3.69 2.96
C LEU A 20 4.91 -4.63 2.12
N ARG A 21 5.38 -5.74 2.71
CA ARG A 21 6.21 -6.72 2.01
C ARG A 21 5.44 -7.38 0.86
N ASP A 22 4.17 -7.69 1.07
CA ASP A 22 3.28 -8.24 0.03
C ASP A 22 3.09 -7.25 -1.13
N ALA A 23 2.84 -5.97 -0.83
CA ALA A 23 2.75 -4.91 -1.83
C ALA A 23 4.05 -4.77 -2.65
N GLN A 24 5.21 -4.82 -2.00
CA GLN A 24 6.50 -4.74 -2.70
C GLN A 24 6.73 -5.93 -3.65
N LYS A 25 6.24 -7.12 -3.30
CA LYS A 25 6.30 -8.29 -4.18
C LYS A 25 5.36 -8.15 -5.38
N HIS A 26 4.17 -7.59 -5.16
CA HIS A 26 3.16 -7.39 -6.19
C HIS A 26 3.57 -6.28 -7.18
N TRP A 27 3.98 -5.12 -6.69
CA TRP A 27 4.47 -4.00 -7.48
C TRP A 27 5.99 -3.83 -7.33
N LYS A 28 6.76 -4.63 -8.07
CA LYS A 28 8.23 -4.68 -7.98
C LYS A 28 8.94 -3.34 -8.27
N PHE A 29 8.26 -2.41 -8.93
CA PHE A 29 8.77 -1.07 -9.22
C PHE A 29 8.65 -0.10 -8.03
N LEU A 30 7.90 -0.46 -6.98
CA LEU A 30 7.81 0.33 -5.75
C LEU A 30 8.94 -0.03 -4.80
N THR A 31 9.65 1.00 -4.34
CA THR A 31 10.69 0.82 -3.32
C THR A 31 10.06 0.68 -1.93
N HIS A 32 10.84 0.18 -0.98
CA HIS A 32 10.42 0.19 0.43
C HIS A 32 10.10 1.61 0.90
N TYR A 33 10.89 2.59 0.45
CA TYR A 33 10.67 4.00 0.78
C TYR A 33 9.31 4.49 0.26
N ASP A 34 9.00 4.25 -1.02
CA ASP A 34 7.69 4.61 -1.60
C ASP A 34 6.56 4.10 -0.73
N LEU A 35 6.58 2.80 -0.38
CA LEU A 35 5.56 2.15 0.43
C LEU A 35 5.52 2.66 1.88
N SER A 36 6.66 2.99 2.48
CA SER A 36 6.72 3.48 3.87
C SER A 36 6.06 4.85 4.06
N THR A 37 5.99 5.66 2.99
CA THR A 37 5.36 6.98 3.02
C THR A 37 3.85 6.94 2.93
N ILE A 38 3.27 5.79 2.55
CA ILE A 38 1.85 5.70 2.22
C ILE A 38 0.99 5.47 3.46
N ARG A 39 0.08 6.41 3.74
CA ARG A 39 -0.82 6.46 4.91
C ARG A 39 -2.28 6.23 4.53
N THR A 40 -2.69 6.50 3.30
CA THR A 40 -4.09 6.39 2.84
C THR A 40 -4.21 5.68 1.49
N LYS A 41 -5.37 5.03 1.23
CA LYS A 41 -5.67 4.37 -0.07
C LYS A 41 -5.35 5.28 -1.26
N GLY A 42 -5.79 6.54 -1.20
CA GLY A 42 -5.55 7.51 -2.27
C GLY A 42 -4.06 7.77 -2.56
N GLN A 43 -3.23 7.84 -1.52
CA GLN A 43 -1.77 7.96 -1.72
C GLN A 43 -1.18 6.72 -2.39
N PHE A 44 -1.73 5.53 -2.14
CA PHE A 44 -1.26 4.30 -2.79
C PHE A 44 -1.65 4.25 -4.26
N CYS A 45 -2.91 4.55 -4.57
CA CYS A 45 -3.38 4.68 -5.95
C CYS A 45 -2.53 5.71 -6.71
N ASN A 46 -2.26 6.87 -6.11
CA ASN A 46 -1.45 7.90 -6.75
C ASN A 46 0.00 7.45 -6.98
N MET A 47 0.59 6.72 -6.02
CA MET A 47 1.94 6.17 -6.17
C MET A 47 2.04 5.18 -7.34
N ILE A 48 1.08 4.25 -7.44
CA ILE A 48 1.01 3.28 -8.55
C ILE A 48 0.76 3.99 -9.88
N LYS A 49 -0.18 4.94 -9.91
CA LYS A 49 -0.48 5.78 -11.08
C LYS A 49 0.78 6.45 -11.64
N VAL A 50 1.56 7.10 -10.77
CA VAL A 50 2.79 7.83 -11.16
C VAL A 50 3.90 6.87 -11.58
N ARG A 51 4.16 5.83 -10.80
CA ARG A 51 5.31 4.93 -11.02
C ARG A 51 5.14 3.97 -12.21
N ALA A 52 3.90 3.61 -12.54
CA ALA A 52 3.57 2.71 -13.65
C ALA A 52 2.88 3.43 -14.83
N SER A 53 2.75 4.75 -14.79
CA SER A 53 2.08 5.56 -15.83
C SER A 53 0.67 5.06 -16.17
N LEU A 54 -0.10 4.67 -15.15
CA LEU A 54 -1.46 4.16 -15.29
C LEU A 54 -2.50 5.29 -15.24
N SER A 55 -3.74 4.99 -15.67
CA SER A 55 -4.88 5.85 -15.36
C SER A 55 -5.25 5.75 -13.87
N GLU A 56 -5.97 6.75 -13.36
CA GLU A 56 -6.49 6.72 -12.00
C GLU A 56 -7.46 5.56 -11.76
N GLU A 57 -8.31 5.26 -12.75
CA GLU A 57 -9.25 4.14 -12.71
C GLU A 57 -8.53 2.79 -12.58
N GLN A 58 -7.49 2.56 -13.41
CA GLN A 58 -6.73 1.32 -13.38
C GLN A 58 -5.95 1.18 -12.06
N ALA A 59 -5.27 2.24 -11.62
CA ALA A 59 -4.55 2.22 -10.35
C ALA A 59 -5.47 1.95 -9.15
N THR A 60 -6.69 2.53 -9.17
CA THR A 60 -7.68 2.30 -8.12
C THR A 60 -8.19 0.87 -8.13
N LYS A 61 -8.51 0.32 -9.31
CA LYS A 61 -8.94 -1.07 -9.48
C LYS A 61 -7.90 -2.07 -8.99
N ASP A 62 -6.62 -1.84 -9.32
CA ASP A 62 -5.53 -2.72 -8.89
C ASP A 62 -5.34 -2.68 -7.37
N VAL A 63 -5.38 -1.48 -6.77
CA VAL A 63 -5.29 -1.32 -5.32
C VAL A 63 -6.49 -1.96 -4.62
N ASP A 64 -7.70 -1.79 -5.13
CA ASP A 64 -8.90 -2.41 -4.56
C ASP A 64 -8.86 -3.93 -4.62
N ALA A 65 -8.48 -4.48 -5.77
CA ALA A 65 -8.31 -5.92 -5.93
C ALA A 65 -7.27 -6.48 -4.96
N TRP A 66 -6.16 -5.76 -4.77
CA TRP A 66 -5.14 -6.17 -3.81
C TRP A 66 -5.57 -5.96 -2.36
N MET A 67 -6.32 -4.92 -2.03
CA MET A 67 -6.81 -4.66 -0.67
C MET A 67 -7.97 -5.58 -0.25
N ALA A 68 -8.61 -6.28 -1.19
CA ALA A 68 -9.71 -7.20 -0.90
C ALA A 68 -9.32 -8.23 0.17
N GLY A 69 -10.13 -8.32 1.24
CA GLY A 69 -9.91 -9.24 2.36
C GLY A 69 -8.80 -8.83 3.35
N LYS A 70 -8.16 -7.67 3.18
CA LYS A 70 -7.14 -7.14 4.11
C LYS A 70 -7.75 -6.16 5.12
N VAL A 71 -7.17 -6.11 6.33
CA VAL A 71 -7.62 -5.23 7.43
C VAL A 71 -6.51 -4.25 7.81
N PHE A 72 -6.70 -2.96 7.51
CA PHE A 72 -5.66 -1.91 7.56
C PHE A 72 -5.74 -0.97 8.77
#